data_AF-A0A1H8GZU7-F1
#
_entry.id   AF-A0A1H8GZU7-F1
#
_cell.length_a   1.000
_cell.length_b   1.000
_cell.length_c   1.000
_cell.angle_alpha   90.00
_cell.angle_beta   90.00
_cell.angle_gamma   90.00
#
_symmetry.space_group_name_H-M   'P 1'
#
loop_
_entity.id
_entity.type
_entity.pdbx_description
1 polymer ?
#
loop_
_entity_poly.entity_id
_entity_poly.type
_entity_poly.pdbx_seq_one_letter_code
_entity_poly.pdbx_strand_id
1 'polypeptide(L)'
;MEKKIDDLIGEKFGKWFVLEQGPKKEKTNLKQWLCVCTECHRTKKLVPETYLVRGLSKSCGCNRNMKKLKDLTGKRFGNLVVVQRVGLSGHTSTWLCQCDCGGDKIVPRNDLKRKDGRQITHCGCKNKESINKFFECDTYFVGMTSKGWEFYFNVEDFELISKYSWCMDDNGYVRSRETDELGNVRTISLHRLLLNAKNNDIVDHKNNTPCDNRRANIRICTVADNTRNRTPKNESLNISGIKQYENGKYIAGIHINKKYIHLGTFNNFEDAFSTRKEAEIKYFGEFRYQGNEE
;
A
#
# COMPACT_ATOMS: atom_id res chain seq x y z
N MET A 1 21.06 43.60 64.68
CA MET A 1 20.41 42.60 63.81
C MET A 1 20.24 43.22 62.43
N GLU A 2 21.28 43.11 61.60
CA GLU A 2 21.29 43.65 60.24
C GLU A 2 20.98 42.49 59.28
N LYS A 3 19.79 42.49 58.69
CA LYS A 3 19.47 41.57 57.58
C LYS A 3 20.28 42.01 56.37
N LYS A 4 21.19 41.16 55.87
CA LYS A 4 21.81 41.33 54.55
C LYS A 4 20.70 41.40 53.50
N ILE A 5 20.64 42.52 52.78
CA ILE A 5 19.59 42.90 51.81
C ILE A 5 19.75 42.21 50.44
N ASP A 6 20.71 41.32 50.25
CA ASP A 6 21.19 40.92 48.92
C ASP A 6 20.88 39.48 48.46
N ASP A 7 20.04 38.74 49.20
CA ASP A 7 19.70 37.36 48.85
C ASP A 7 18.21 37.19 48.57
N LEU A 8 17.88 36.92 47.31
CA LEU A 8 16.49 36.65 46.88
C LEU A 8 16.17 35.14 46.92
N ILE A 9 17.08 34.27 47.39
CA ILE A 9 16.83 32.83 47.49
C ILE A 9 15.62 32.56 48.39
N GLY A 10 14.72 31.71 47.92
CA GLY A 10 13.49 31.35 48.62
C GLY A 10 12.34 32.37 48.45
N GLU A 11 12.59 33.53 47.85
CA GLU A 11 11.55 34.54 47.61
C GLU A 11 10.68 34.20 46.41
N LYS A 12 9.41 34.66 46.48
CA LYS A 12 8.40 34.42 45.45
C LYS A 12 8.03 35.71 44.71
N PHE A 13 8.22 35.70 43.40
CA PHE A 13 7.88 36.83 42.51
C PHE A 13 6.83 36.41 41.49
N GLY A 14 5.56 36.68 41.81
CA GLY A 14 4.42 36.16 41.03
C GLY A 14 4.39 34.64 41.06
N LYS A 15 4.64 34.00 39.91
CA LYS A 15 4.71 32.54 39.75
C LYS A 15 6.14 32.01 39.75
N TRP A 16 7.13 32.85 40.00
CA TRP A 16 8.52 32.44 40.16
C TRP A 16 8.84 32.20 41.64
N PHE A 17 9.60 31.15 41.89
CA PHE A 17 10.28 30.89 43.16
C PHE A 17 11.79 30.84 42.88
N VAL A 18 12.56 31.62 43.61
CA VAL A 18 14.01 31.76 43.39
C VAL A 18 14.75 30.60 44.07
N LEU A 19 15.53 29.84 43.29
CA LEU A 19 16.28 28.69 43.79
C LEU A 19 17.69 29.07 44.22
N GLU A 20 18.42 29.75 43.35
CA GLU A 20 19.83 30.08 43.55
C GLU A 20 20.24 31.26 42.67
N GLN A 21 21.38 31.86 42.99
CA GLN A 21 21.98 32.88 42.15
C GLN A 21 22.58 32.25 40.89
N GLY A 22 22.18 32.74 39.72
CA GLY A 22 22.73 32.32 38.44
C GLY A 22 23.95 33.15 38.03
N PRO A 23 24.60 32.79 36.90
CA PRO A 23 25.70 33.59 36.36
C PRO A 23 25.22 35.00 36.01
N LYS A 24 26.10 36.00 36.19
CA LYS A 24 25.81 37.37 35.76
C LYS A 24 25.67 37.42 34.25
N LYS A 25 24.79 38.28 33.75
CA LYS A 25 24.54 38.42 32.31
C LYS A 25 25.78 38.98 31.61
N GLU A 26 26.38 38.22 30.69
CA GLU A 26 27.66 38.53 30.03
C GLU A 26 27.81 39.97 29.51
N LYS A 27 26.78 40.50 28.85
CA LYS A 27 26.84 41.84 28.21
C LYS A 27 26.56 43.02 29.14
N THR A 28 25.82 42.82 30.23
CA THR A 28 25.33 43.92 31.08
C THR A 28 25.75 43.79 32.53
N ASN A 29 26.49 42.73 32.88
CA ASN A 29 26.93 42.38 34.23
C ASN A 29 25.80 42.37 35.28
N LEU A 30 24.55 42.19 34.86
CA LEU A 30 23.39 42.21 35.74
C LEU A 30 23.26 40.88 36.50
N LYS A 31 22.96 40.96 37.80
CA LYS A 31 22.63 39.80 38.64
C LYS A 31 21.42 39.07 38.04
N GLN A 32 21.51 37.74 37.91
CA GLN A 32 20.42 36.87 37.46
C GLN A 32 20.17 35.79 38.50
N TRP A 33 18.92 35.38 38.60
CA TRP A 33 18.47 34.39 39.56
C TRP A 33 17.86 33.20 38.82
N LEU A 34 18.25 31.99 39.18
CA LEU A 34 17.63 30.78 38.67
C LEU A 34 16.27 30.61 39.36
N CYS A 35 15.20 30.79 38.61
CA CYS A 35 13.84 30.72 39.11
C CYS A 35 13.15 29.45 38.61
N VAL A 36 12.37 28.79 39.46
CA VAL A 36 11.43 27.74 39.07
C VAL A 36 10.01 28.27 39.07
N CYS A 37 9.20 27.83 38.11
CA CYS A 37 7.80 28.20 38.09
C CYS A 37 7.01 27.37 39.12
N THR A 38 6.29 28.04 40.02
CA THR A 38 5.44 27.45 41.06
C THR A 38 4.11 26.89 40.54
N GLU A 39 3.81 27.03 39.24
CA GLU A 39 2.61 26.42 38.65
C GLU A 39 2.95 25.19 37.82
N CYS A 40 3.81 25.32 36.80
CA CYS A 40 4.13 24.17 35.95
C CYS A 40 5.20 23.27 36.57
N HIS A 41 5.97 23.74 37.56
CA HIS A 41 7.08 23.05 38.24
C HIS A 41 8.20 22.50 37.33
N ARG A 42 8.05 22.60 36.00
CA ARG A 42 8.96 22.08 34.98
C ARG A 42 9.87 23.15 34.39
N THR A 43 9.43 24.42 34.38
CA THR A 43 10.21 25.50 33.79
C THR A 43 11.16 26.09 34.83
N LYS A 44 12.46 25.97 34.57
CA LYS A 44 13.53 26.70 35.25
C LYS A 44 14.11 27.74 34.28
N LYS A 45 14.29 28.98 34.73
CA LYS A 45 14.79 30.06 33.88
C LYS A 45 15.64 31.04 34.67
N LEU A 46 16.73 31.50 34.06
CA LEU A 46 17.48 32.65 34.55
C LEU A 46 16.69 33.94 34.31
N VAL A 47 16.29 34.59 35.39
CA VAL A 47 15.53 35.85 35.36
C VAL A 47 16.41 36.95 35.95
N PRO A 48 16.60 38.10 35.24
CA PRO A 48 17.32 39.23 35.80
C PRO A 48 16.67 39.73 37.09
N GLU A 49 17.47 40.11 38.09
CA GLU A 49 17.00 40.63 39.37
C GLU A 49 16.05 41.83 39.20
N THR A 50 16.43 42.75 38.31
CA THR A 50 15.62 43.92 37.98
C THR A 50 14.23 43.55 37.45
N TYR A 51 14.07 42.40 36.82
CA TYR A 51 12.79 41.96 36.27
C TYR A 51 11.90 41.31 37.33
N LEU A 52 12.50 40.69 38.35
CA LEU A 52 11.79 40.17 39.52
C LEU A 52 11.29 41.32 40.40
N VAL A 53 12.20 42.21 40.81
CA VAL A 53 11.91 43.32 41.73
C VAL A 53 10.93 44.33 41.11
N ARG A 54 11.11 44.69 39.83
CA ARG A 54 10.18 45.62 39.13
C ARG A 54 8.91 44.95 38.63
N GLY A 55 8.76 43.63 38.82
CA GLY A 55 7.60 42.88 38.37
C GLY A 55 7.44 42.78 36.85
N LEU A 56 8.52 42.93 36.07
CA LEU A 56 8.50 42.78 34.61
C LEU A 56 8.40 41.29 34.18
N SER A 57 8.84 40.37 35.04
CA SER A 57 8.72 38.93 34.84
C SER A 57 7.96 38.31 36.01
N LYS A 58 6.65 38.09 35.83
CA LYS A 58 5.77 37.51 36.88
C LYS A 58 5.47 36.03 36.67
N SER A 59 5.85 35.43 35.54
CA SER A 59 5.63 33.99 35.26
C SER A 59 6.48 33.46 34.11
N CYS A 60 6.53 32.14 33.97
CA CYS A 60 7.18 31.48 32.83
C CYS A 60 6.35 31.46 31.54
N GLY A 61 5.11 31.96 31.57
CA GLY A 61 4.19 31.89 30.43
C GLY A 61 3.58 30.52 30.15
N CYS A 62 3.75 29.52 31.04
CA CYS A 62 3.19 28.16 30.87
C CYS A 62 1.67 28.16 30.63
N ASN A 63 0.93 29.09 31.23
CA ASN A 63 -0.52 29.18 31.05
C ASN A 63 -0.96 29.73 29.69
N ARG A 64 -0.06 30.36 28.92
CA ARG A 64 -0.35 30.74 27.52
C ARG A 64 -0.33 29.52 26.58
N ASN A 65 0.38 28.44 26.96
CA ASN A 65 0.49 27.21 26.16
C ASN A 65 -0.33 26.02 26.70
N MET A 66 -0.86 26.07 27.93
CA MET A 66 -1.72 25.00 28.44
C MET A 66 -3.19 25.11 28.00
N LYS A 67 -3.71 26.33 27.73
CA LYS A 67 -5.09 26.52 27.25
C LYS A 67 -5.22 26.32 25.73
N LYS A 68 -5.13 25.06 25.27
CA LYS A 68 -5.80 24.48 24.06
C LYS A 68 -5.23 23.13 23.62
N LEU A 69 -4.52 22.38 24.48
CA LEU A 69 -4.25 20.97 24.17
C LEU A 69 -5.55 20.20 24.30
N LYS A 70 -6.34 20.19 23.21
CA LYS A 70 -7.59 19.44 23.11
C LYS A 70 -7.28 17.99 23.41
N ASP A 71 -7.79 17.51 24.54
CA ASP A 71 -7.78 16.10 24.85
C ASP A 71 -8.59 15.34 23.78
N LEU A 72 -7.99 14.28 23.27
CA LEU A 72 -8.61 13.38 22.32
C LEU A 72 -8.95 12.04 22.95
N THR A 73 -8.60 11.81 24.21
CA THR A 73 -8.92 10.57 24.95
C THR A 73 -10.41 10.24 24.83
N GLY A 74 -10.72 8.99 24.51
CA GLY A 74 -12.07 8.48 24.27
C GLY A 74 -12.67 8.86 22.91
N LYS A 75 -12.01 9.69 22.09
CA LYS A 75 -12.55 10.04 20.77
C LYS A 75 -12.27 8.95 19.75
N ARG A 76 -13.29 8.70 18.92
CA ARG A 76 -13.25 7.72 17.83
C ARG A 76 -12.95 8.40 16.50
N PHE A 77 -12.11 7.75 15.70
CA PHE A 77 -11.70 8.13 14.35
C PHE A 77 -11.76 6.88 13.47
N GLY A 78 -12.92 6.65 12.84
CA GLY A 78 -13.22 5.37 12.19
C GLY A 78 -13.16 4.21 13.18
N ASN A 79 -12.29 3.24 12.92
CA ASN A 79 -12.09 2.05 13.74
C ASN A 79 -11.14 2.31 14.91
N LEU A 80 -10.51 3.48 15.03
CA LEU A 80 -9.57 3.82 16.10
C LEU A 80 -10.25 4.59 17.24
N VAL A 81 -10.04 4.16 18.47
CA VAL A 81 -10.39 4.89 19.70
C VAL A 81 -9.11 5.38 20.37
N VAL A 82 -9.02 6.67 20.65
CA VAL A 82 -7.85 7.26 21.32
C VAL A 82 -7.82 6.86 22.80
N VAL A 83 -6.75 6.18 23.21
CA VAL A 83 -6.55 5.68 24.58
C VAL A 83 -5.82 6.70 25.44
N GLN A 84 -4.67 7.17 24.98
CA GLN A 84 -3.85 8.12 25.75
C GLN A 84 -2.86 8.88 24.87
N ARG A 85 -2.36 10.00 25.39
CA ARG A 85 -1.29 10.76 24.75
C ARG A 85 0.07 10.12 25.06
N VAL A 86 0.84 9.79 24.03
CA VAL A 86 2.18 9.18 24.19
C VAL A 86 3.33 10.15 23.99
N GLY A 87 3.10 11.30 23.35
CA GLY A 87 4.16 12.28 23.19
C GLY A 87 3.87 13.40 22.22
N LEU A 88 4.94 13.83 21.54
CA LEU A 88 4.95 14.86 20.51
C LEU A 88 5.74 14.34 19.30
N SER A 89 5.18 14.53 18.11
CA SER A 89 5.90 14.43 16.84
C SER A 89 6.04 15.85 16.28
N GLY A 90 7.24 16.42 16.41
CA GLY A 90 7.48 17.85 16.22
C GLY A 90 6.63 18.71 17.17
N HIS A 91 5.75 19.55 16.61
CA HIS A 91 4.81 20.37 17.38
C HIS A 91 3.42 19.73 17.57
N THR A 92 3.22 18.50 17.09
CA THR A 92 1.91 17.83 17.07
C THR A 92 1.82 16.79 18.18
N SER A 93 0.72 16.77 18.94
CA SER A 93 0.48 15.72 19.94
C SER A 93 0.27 14.35 19.28
N THR A 94 0.98 13.34 19.79
CA THR A 94 0.89 11.95 19.31
C THR A 94 0.13 11.11 20.31
N TRP A 95 -0.75 10.25 19.81
CA TRP A 95 -1.75 9.52 20.60
C TRP A 95 -1.67 8.01 20.33
N LEU A 96 -1.72 7.21 21.39
CA LEU A 96 -2.00 5.78 21.31
C LEU A 96 -3.49 5.59 21.07
N CYS A 97 -3.81 4.81 20.06
CA CYS A 97 -5.17 4.48 19.67
C CYS A 97 -5.34 2.96 19.61
N GLN A 98 -6.46 2.45 20.10
CA GLN A 98 -6.86 1.05 19.98
C GLN A 98 -7.80 0.92 18.79
N CYS A 99 -7.53 0.05 17.82
CA CYS A 99 -8.49 -0.26 16.75
C CYS A 99 -9.51 -1.28 17.26
N ASP A 100 -10.70 -1.27 16.68
CA ASP A 100 -11.72 -2.31 16.90
C ASP A 100 -11.18 -3.72 16.54
N CYS A 101 -10.05 -3.79 15.80
CA CYS A 101 -9.23 -4.99 15.56
C CYS A 101 -8.63 -5.63 16.83
N GLY A 102 -8.63 -4.93 17.96
CA GLY A 102 -7.90 -5.30 19.18
C GLY A 102 -6.40 -4.93 19.17
N GLY A 103 -5.89 -4.41 18.06
CA GLY A 103 -4.52 -3.95 17.88
C GLY A 103 -4.36 -2.43 18.04
N ASP A 104 -3.15 -2.02 18.40
CA ASP A 104 -2.83 -0.64 18.75
C ASP A 104 -2.08 0.10 17.65
N LYS A 105 -2.25 1.43 17.60
CA LYS A 105 -1.52 2.31 16.68
C LYS A 105 -1.22 3.66 17.32
N ILE A 106 0.02 4.11 17.14
CA ILE A 106 0.44 5.46 17.52
C ILE A 106 0.22 6.40 16.34
N VAL A 107 -0.60 7.44 16.53
CA VAL A 107 -1.00 8.37 15.46
C VAL A 107 -0.84 9.84 15.89
N PRO A 108 -0.21 10.69 15.07
CA PRO A 108 -0.21 12.14 15.28
C PRO A 108 -1.62 12.74 15.17
N ARG A 109 -1.91 13.75 16.00
CA ARG A 109 -3.20 14.46 16.01
C ARG A 109 -3.59 15.02 14.63
N ASN A 110 -2.62 15.48 13.85
CA ASN A 110 -2.90 16.04 12.53
C ASN A 110 -3.42 14.96 11.59
N ASP A 111 -2.81 13.76 11.60
CA ASP A 111 -3.23 12.63 10.77
C ASP A 111 -4.59 12.06 11.20
N LEU A 112 -4.93 12.12 12.49
CA LEU A 112 -6.28 11.82 12.99
C LEU A 112 -7.33 12.86 12.56
N LYS A 113 -6.95 14.05 12.08
CA LYS A 113 -7.90 15.15 11.78
C LYS A 113 -7.78 15.71 10.36
N ARG A 114 -7.08 15.01 9.48
CA ARG A 114 -6.95 15.39 8.07
C ARG A 114 -8.33 15.48 7.41
N LYS A 115 -8.47 16.43 6.49
CA LYS A 115 -9.68 16.63 5.68
C LYS A 115 -9.47 16.34 4.19
N ASP A 116 -8.24 15.98 3.79
CA ASP A 116 -7.87 15.69 2.40
C ASP A 116 -8.10 14.21 2.01
N GLY A 117 -8.96 13.49 2.75
CA GLY A 117 -9.25 12.07 2.53
C GLY A 117 -8.17 11.08 2.98
N ARG A 118 -6.99 11.55 3.41
CA ARG A 118 -5.88 10.69 3.89
C ARG A 118 -5.81 10.55 5.41
N GLN A 119 -6.95 10.70 6.08
CA GLN A 119 -7.05 10.56 7.53
C GLN A 119 -6.74 9.12 7.94
N ILE A 120 -5.98 8.95 9.04
CA ILE A 120 -5.74 7.61 9.60
C ILE A 120 -6.94 7.23 10.47
N THR A 121 -7.70 6.24 10.01
CA THR A 121 -8.95 5.80 10.65
C THR A 121 -8.92 4.34 11.12
N HIS A 122 -7.80 3.63 10.98
CA HIS A 122 -7.66 2.22 11.35
C HIS A 122 -6.22 1.87 11.81
N CYS A 123 -6.06 0.76 12.59
CA CYS A 123 -4.75 0.27 13.07
C CYS A 123 -3.80 -0.09 11.90
N GLY A 124 -4.33 -0.19 10.68
CA GLY A 124 -3.70 -1.02 9.63
C GLY A 124 -4.11 -2.48 9.78
N CYS A 125 -4.99 -2.75 10.77
CA CYS A 125 -5.83 -3.92 10.87
C CYS A 125 -6.38 -4.25 9.50
N LYS A 126 -5.93 -5.39 8.97
CA LYS A 126 -6.72 -6.10 7.98
C LYS A 126 -8.03 -6.47 8.69
N ASN A 127 -9.08 -5.65 8.57
CA ASN A 127 -10.39 -6.29 8.48
C ASN A 127 -10.22 -7.22 7.29
N LYS A 128 -10.09 -8.51 7.58
CA LYS A 128 -9.79 -9.58 6.61
C LYS A 128 -10.97 -9.87 5.69
N GLU A 129 -11.97 -9.00 5.67
CA GLU A 129 -12.94 -8.97 4.60
C GLU A 129 -12.30 -8.23 3.44
N SER A 130 -12.14 -8.95 2.33
CA SER A 130 -11.69 -8.37 1.08
C SER A 130 -12.46 -7.08 0.77
N ILE A 131 -11.77 -6.04 0.32
CA ILE A 131 -12.44 -4.85 -0.22
C ILE A 131 -13.26 -5.18 -1.49
N ASN A 132 -13.01 -6.34 -2.09
CA ASN A 132 -13.71 -6.80 -3.28
C ASN A 132 -15.11 -7.30 -2.92
N LYS A 133 -16.06 -7.02 -3.79
CA LYS A 133 -17.38 -7.66 -3.74
C LYS A 133 -17.30 -8.97 -4.50
N PHE A 134 -17.91 -10.03 -3.99
CA PHE A 134 -17.97 -11.33 -4.64
C PHE A 134 -19.43 -11.72 -4.88
N PHE A 135 -19.71 -12.20 -6.08
CA PHE A 135 -21.02 -12.71 -6.48
C PHE A 135 -20.85 -14.17 -6.89
N GLU A 136 -21.56 -15.06 -6.23
CA GLU A 136 -21.54 -16.48 -6.52
C GLU A 136 -22.35 -16.78 -7.78
N CYS A 137 -21.79 -17.60 -8.66
CA CYS A 137 -22.47 -18.26 -9.76
C CYS A 137 -22.36 -19.78 -9.56
N ASP A 138 -22.97 -20.58 -10.44
CA ASP A 138 -23.08 -22.03 -10.24
C ASP A 138 -21.74 -22.75 -10.00
N THR A 139 -20.70 -22.39 -10.75
CA THR A 139 -19.39 -23.08 -10.70
C THR A 139 -18.20 -22.14 -10.45
N TYR A 140 -18.46 -20.84 -10.35
CA TYR A 140 -17.43 -19.82 -10.19
C TYR A 140 -17.96 -18.59 -9.44
N PHE A 141 -17.05 -17.73 -8.99
CA PHE A 141 -17.36 -16.41 -8.45
C PHE A 141 -16.96 -15.31 -9.44
N VAL A 142 -17.73 -14.24 -9.43
CA VAL A 142 -17.36 -12.93 -9.98
C VAL A 142 -16.86 -12.04 -8.84
N GLY A 143 -15.58 -11.71 -8.85
CA GLY A 143 -14.99 -10.70 -7.98
C GLY A 143 -15.00 -9.32 -8.66
N MET A 144 -15.36 -8.29 -7.91
CA MET A 144 -15.35 -6.90 -8.40
C MET A 144 -14.28 -6.08 -7.67
N THR A 145 -13.40 -5.43 -8.42
CA THR A 145 -12.41 -4.48 -7.89
C THR A 145 -13.07 -3.16 -7.47
N SER A 146 -12.37 -2.36 -6.67
CA SER A 146 -12.84 -1.02 -6.28
C SER A 146 -13.02 -0.05 -7.47
N LYS A 147 -12.43 -0.36 -8.62
CA LYS A 147 -12.58 0.38 -9.87
C LYS A 147 -13.72 -0.14 -10.77
N GLY A 148 -14.45 -1.17 -10.33
CA GLY A 148 -15.55 -1.78 -11.09
C GLY A 148 -15.13 -2.86 -12.08
N TRP A 149 -13.85 -3.23 -12.15
CA TRP A 149 -13.39 -4.33 -13.01
C TRP A 149 -13.72 -5.69 -12.41
N GLU A 150 -14.17 -6.61 -13.26
CA GLU A 150 -14.56 -7.97 -12.88
C GLU A 150 -13.41 -8.96 -13.08
N PHE A 151 -13.33 -9.96 -12.20
CA PHE A 151 -12.44 -11.10 -12.35
C PHE A 151 -13.11 -12.39 -11.88
N TYR A 152 -12.67 -13.52 -12.43
CA TYR A 152 -13.38 -14.80 -12.28
C TYR A 152 -12.48 -15.86 -11.65
N PHE A 153 -13.02 -16.70 -10.77
CA PHE A 153 -12.30 -17.82 -10.15
C PHE A 153 -13.29 -18.91 -9.68
N ASN A 154 -12.84 -20.15 -9.47
CA ASN A 154 -13.73 -21.26 -9.09
C ASN A 154 -14.25 -21.12 -7.65
N VAL A 155 -15.42 -21.70 -7.37
CA VAL A 155 -16.05 -21.69 -6.03
C VAL A 155 -15.11 -22.24 -4.94
N GLU A 156 -14.38 -23.31 -5.24
CA GLU A 156 -13.44 -23.97 -4.32
C GLU A 156 -12.32 -23.04 -3.83
N ASP A 157 -11.99 -22.00 -4.58
CA ASP A 157 -10.89 -21.10 -4.27
C ASP A 157 -11.32 -19.92 -3.36
N PHE A 158 -12.62 -19.79 -3.06
CA PHE A 158 -13.17 -18.63 -2.34
C PHE A 158 -12.53 -18.36 -0.98
N GLU A 159 -12.31 -19.39 -0.17
CA GLU A 159 -11.66 -19.24 1.15
C GLU A 159 -10.23 -18.68 1.04
N LEU A 160 -9.52 -19.00 -0.04
CA LEU A 160 -8.19 -18.47 -0.28
C LEU A 160 -8.25 -17.03 -0.80
N ILE A 161 -9.13 -16.76 -1.76
CA ILE A 161 -9.21 -15.47 -2.45
C ILE A 161 -9.77 -14.37 -1.54
N SER A 162 -10.73 -14.68 -0.68
CA SER A 162 -11.36 -13.74 0.26
C SER A 162 -10.39 -13.17 1.31
N LYS A 163 -9.23 -13.81 1.54
CA LYS A 163 -8.19 -13.34 2.47
C LYS A 163 -7.43 -12.11 1.97
N TYR A 164 -7.54 -11.80 0.68
CA TYR A 164 -6.77 -10.76 0.01
C TYR A 164 -7.66 -9.67 -0.57
N SER A 165 -7.06 -8.52 -0.84
CA SER A 165 -7.67 -7.40 -1.56
C SER A 165 -7.03 -7.29 -2.94
N TRP A 166 -7.82 -7.51 -3.99
CA TRP A 166 -7.41 -7.62 -5.37
C TRP A 166 -7.65 -6.33 -6.14
N CYS A 167 -6.68 -5.95 -6.95
CA CYS A 167 -6.77 -4.94 -7.99
C CYS A 167 -6.38 -5.54 -9.34
N MET A 168 -6.75 -4.84 -10.41
CA MET A 168 -6.36 -5.20 -11.77
C MET A 168 -5.36 -4.17 -12.30
N ASP A 169 -4.33 -4.64 -12.99
CA ASP A 169 -3.40 -3.77 -13.70
C ASP A 169 -3.90 -3.41 -15.11
N ASP A 170 -3.12 -2.59 -15.82
CA ASP A 170 -3.48 -2.12 -17.17
C ASP A 170 -3.46 -3.23 -18.23
N ASN A 171 -2.88 -4.40 -17.92
CA ASN A 171 -2.86 -5.59 -18.77
C ASN A 171 -3.95 -6.60 -18.40
N GLY A 172 -4.86 -6.26 -17.46
CA GLY A 172 -5.94 -7.13 -17.01
C GLY A 172 -5.55 -8.15 -15.94
N TYR A 173 -4.27 -8.21 -15.51
CA TYR A 173 -3.85 -9.19 -14.50
C TYR A 173 -4.32 -8.77 -13.11
N VAL A 174 -4.90 -9.74 -12.41
CA VAL A 174 -5.42 -9.57 -11.06
C VAL A 174 -4.29 -9.80 -10.05
N ARG A 175 -4.04 -8.79 -9.22
CA ARG A 175 -2.92 -8.76 -8.27
C ARG A 175 -3.35 -8.24 -6.91
N SER A 176 -2.64 -8.67 -5.88
CA SER A 176 -2.74 -8.18 -4.51
C SER A 176 -1.34 -7.80 -4.01
N ARG A 177 -1.27 -7.12 -2.86
CA ARG A 177 -0.03 -6.80 -2.18
C ARG A 177 -0.04 -7.41 -0.79
N GLU A 178 1.09 -7.95 -0.40
CA GLU A 178 1.31 -8.45 0.95
C GLU A 178 2.61 -7.87 1.49
N THR A 179 2.57 -7.44 2.74
CA THR A 179 3.74 -6.94 3.47
C THR A 179 4.20 -8.04 4.42
N ASP A 180 5.48 -8.39 4.37
CA ASP A 180 6.09 -9.33 5.32
C ASP A 180 6.31 -8.69 6.70
N GLU A 181 6.79 -9.48 7.66
CA GLU A 181 7.06 -9.03 9.04
C GLU A 181 8.14 -7.95 9.12
N LEU A 182 9.04 -7.90 8.13
CA LEU A 182 10.12 -6.94 8.02
C LEU A 182 9.68 -5.63 7.33
N GLY A 183 8.43 -5.56 6.86
CA GLY A 183 7.89 -4.41 6.15
C GLY A 183 8.10 -4.42 4.63
N ASN A 184 8.68 -5.47 4.05
CA ASN A 184 8.85 -5.58 2.60
C ASN A 184 7.52 -5.91 1.93
N VAL A 185 7.23 -5.21 0.85
CA VAL A 185 5.99 -5.43 0.09
C VAL A 185 6.27 -6.34 -1.10
N ARG A 186 5.58 -7.47 -1.16
CA ARG A 186 5.55 -8.36 -2.32
C ARG A 186 4.23 -8.26 -3.06
N THR A 187 4.29 -8.42 -4.37
CA THR A 187 3.10 -8.51 -5.23
C THR A 187 2.68 -9.96 -5.35
N ILE A 188 1.41 -10.25 -5.08
CA ILE A 188 0.78 -11.56 -5.25
C ILE A 188 -0.01 -11.52 -6.55
N SER A 189 0.23 -12.49 -7.43
CA SER A 189 -0.57 -12.67 -8.65
C SER A 189 -1.66 -13.72 -8.40
N LEU A 190 -2.89 -13.45 -8.80
CA LEU A 190 -4.04 -14.34 -8.57
C LEU A 190 -3.84 -15.70 -9.26
N HIS A 191 -3.60 -15.71 -10.58
CA HIS A 191 -3.39 -16.96 -11.33
C HIS A 191 -2.21 -17.79 -10.79
N ARG A 192 -1.16 -17.15 -10.27
CA ARG A 192 0.01 -17.85 -9.69
C ARG A 192 -0.34 -18.46 -8.35
N LEU A 193 -1.12 -17.73 -7.54
CA LEU A 193 -1.56 -18.19 -6.22
C LEU A 193 -2.43 -19.44 -6.35
N LEU A 194 -3.38 -19.45 -7.28
CA LEU A 194 -4.30 -20.57 -7.50
C LEU A 194 -3.62 -21.89 -7.92
N LEU A 195 -2.51 -21.80 -8.64
CA LEU A 195 -1.71 -22.95 -9.07
C LEU A 195 -0.52 -23.24 -8.15
N ASN A 196 -0.36 -22.50 -7.05
CA ASN A 196 0.80 -22.60 -6.16
C ASN A 196 2.14 -22.54 -6.93
N ALA A 197 2.22 -21.64 -7.92
CA ALA A 197 3.32 -21.54 -8.87
C ALA A 197 4.61 -21.04 -8.19
N LYS A 198 5.71 -21.79 -8.34
CA LYS A 198 7.05 -21.44 -7.84
C LYS A 198 7.64 -20.28 -8.63
N ASN A 199 8.68 -19.63 -8.10
CA ASN A 199 9.26 -18.42 -8.69
C ASN A 199 9.55 -18.51 -10.20
N ASN A 200 10.03 -19.66 -10.69
CA ASN A 200 10.40 -19.84 -12.10
C ASN A 200 9.28 -20.41 -12.98
N ASP A 201 8.15 -20.80 -12.38
CA ASP A 201 7.01 -21.31 -13.14
C ASP A 201 6.37 -20.15 -13.91
N ILE A 202 5.97 -20.41 -15.15
CA ILE A 202 5.16 -19.49 -15.94
C ILE A 202 3.75 -20.01 -15.92
N VAL A 203 2.80 -19.11 -15.69
CA VAL A 203 1.38 -19.44 -15.71
C VAL A 203 0.75 -18.68 -16.86
N ASP A 204 0.15 -19.44 -17.78
CA ASP A 204 -0.50 -18.99 -19.01
C ASP A 204 -2.01 -19.05 -18.85
N HIS A 205 -2.69 -18.07 -19.46
CA HIS A 205 -4.14 -18.03 -19.59
C HIS A 205 -4.52 -18.62 -20.94
N LYS A 206 -5.05 -19.84 -20.96
CA LYS A 206 -5.41 -20.59 -22.19
C LYS A 206 -6.29 -19.77 -23.13
N ASN A 207 -7.21 -18.98 -22.57
CA ASN A 207 -8.15 -18.13 -23.28
C ASN A 207 -7.67 -16.68 -23.49
N ASN A 208 -6.39 -16.37 -23.22
CA ASN A 208 -5.82 -15.02 -23.31
C ASN A 208 -6.59 -13.93 -22.54
N THR A 209 -7.31 -14.30 -21.48
CA THR A 209 -8.12 -13.38 -20.68
C THR A 209 -7.57 -13.31 -19.25
N PRO A 210 -6.66 -12.37 -18.93
CA PRO A 210 -5.96 -12.33 -17.64
C PRO A 210 -6.84 -12.15 -16.39
N CYS A 211 -8.05 -11.60 -16.56
CA CYS A 211 -9.03 -11.46 -15.48
C CYS A 211 -9.83 -12.75 -15.22
N ASP A 212 -9.78 -13.71 -16.13
CA ASP A 212 -10.42 -15.02 -15.98
C ASP A 212 -9.44 -16.03 -15.40
N ASN A 213 -9.46 -16.16 -14.08
CA ASN A 213 -8.55 -16.99 -13.32
C ASN A 213 -9.22 -18.32 -12.92
N ARG A 214 -10.30 -18.73 -13.59
CA ARG A 214 -10.88 -20.06 -13.42
C ARG A 214 -9.84 -21.11 -13.79
N ARG A 215 -9.73 -22.19 -13.00
CA ARG A 215 -8.73 -23.26 -13.13
C ARG A 215 -8.70 -23.89 -14.52
N ALA A 216 -9.85 -23.99 -15.18
CA ALA A 216 -9.94 -24.47 -16.56
C ALA A 216 -9.13 -23.61 -17.55
N ASN A 217 -9.00 -22.30 -17.26
CA ASN A 217 -8.42 -21.27 -18.12
C ASN A 217 -6.97 -20.93 -17.79
N ILE A 218 -6.40 -21.45 -16.70
CA ILE A 218 -5.00 -21.21 -16.32
C ILE A 218 -4.19 -22.51 -16.32
N ARG A 219 -2.90 -22.44 -16.63
CA ARG A 219 -1.99 -23.59 -16.61
C ARG A 219 -0.54 -23.18 -16.37
N ILE A 220 0.25 -24.07 -15.77
CA ILE A 220 1.72 -23.92 -15.76
C ILE A 220 2.26 -24.34 -17.13
N CYS A 221 3.18 -23.57 -17.69
CA CYS A 221 3.75 -23.83 -19.01
C CYS A 221 5.22 -23.39 -19.12
N THR A 222 5.85 -23.70 -20.25
CA THR A 222 7.18 -23.15 -20.57
C THR A 222 7.08 -21.76 -21.21
N VAL A 223 8.22 -21.04 -21.30
CA VAL A 223 8.30 -19.77 -22.03
C VAL A 223 7.86 -19.94 -23.49
N ALA A 224 8.26 -21.06 -24.12
CA ALA A 224 7.94 -21.36 -25.51
C ALA A 224 6.44 -21.56 -25.70
N ASP A 225 5.80 -22.28 -24.78
CA ASP A 225 4.35 -22.52 -24.80
C ASP A 225 3.57 -21.22 -24.64
N ASN A 226 3.90 -20.41 -23.62
CA ASN A 226 3.27 -19.11 -23.40
C ASN A 226 3.42 -18.19 -24.62
N THR A 227 4.56 -18.23 -25.30
CA THR A 227 4.81 -17.41 -26.49
C THR A 227 3.93 -17.83 -27.66
N ARG A 228 3.65 -19.14 -27.81
CA ARG A 228 2.76 -19.67 -28.86
C ARG A 228 1.30 -19.30 -28.65
N ASN A 229 0.89 -19.13 -27.39
CA ASN A 229 -0.48 -18.75 -27.04
C ASN A 229 -0.75 -17.24 -27.14
N ARG A 230 0.23 -16.41 -27.53
CA ARG A 230 0.04 -14.94 -27.59
C ARG A 230 -0.92 -14.50 -28.70
N THR A 231 -1.74 -13.51 -28.39
CA THR A 231 -2.54 -12.78 -29.39
C THR A 231 -1.65 -12.22 -30.51
N PRO A 232 -1.93 -12.53 -31.78
CA PRO A 232 -1.21 -11.98 -32.92
C PRO A 232 -1.36 -10.45 -32.98
N LYS A 233 -0.28 -9.75 -33.35
CA LYS A 233 -0.29 -8.26 -33.42
C LYS A 233 -1.17 -7.69 -34.52
N ASN A 234 -1.46 -8.47 -35.56
CA ASN A 234 -2.35 -8.11 -36.66
C ASN A 234 -3.38 -9.23 -36.77
N GLU A 235 -4.63 -8.93 -37.10
CA GLU A 235 -5.63 -9.97 -37.41
C GLU A 235 -5.17 -10.86 -38.57
N SER A 236 -4.43 -10.28 -39.52
CA SER A 236 -3.73 -11.00 -40.60
C SER A 236 -2.49 -11.79 -40.15
N LEU A 237 -2.02 -11.65 -38.90
CA LEU A 237 -0.94 -12.48 -38.31
C LEU A 237 -1.47 -13.77 -37.67
N ASN A 238 -2.79 -13.98 -37.60
CA ASN A 238 -3.39 -15.30 -37.36
C ASN A 238 -3.07 -16.30 -38.51
N ILE A 239 -2.37 -15.81 -39.54
CA ILE A 239 -1.86 -16.45 -40.75
C ILE A 239 -0.34 -16.77 -40.61
N SER A 240 0.25 -16.60 -39.42
CA SER A 240 1.69 -16.82 -39.20
C SER A 240 2.16 -18.20 -39.69
N GLY A 241 3.02 -18.18 -40.70
CA GLY A 241 3.52 -19.37 -41.38
C GLY A 241 2.89 -19.66 -42.75
N ILE A 242 1.90 -18.86 -43.19
CA ILE A 242 1.36 -18.90 -44.55
C ILE A 242 1.84 -17.67 -45.32
N LYS A 243 2.36 -17.87 -46.54
CA LYS A 243 2.80 -16.80 -47.43
C LYS A 243 2.26 -17.03 -48.83
N GLN A 244 1.84 -15.97 -49.52
CA GLN A 244 1.48 -16.03 -50.93
C GLN A 244 2.70 -15.69 -51.78
N TYR A 245 2.93 -16.45 -52.85
CA TYR A 245 3.94 -16.16 -53.87
C TYR A 245 3.36 -15.37 -55.04
N GLU A 246 4.22 -14.73 -55.84
CA GLU A 246 3.83 -13.94 -57.02
C GLU A 246 3.04 -14.74 -58.06
N ASN A 247 3.25 -16.06 -58.11
CA ASN A 247 2.49 -16.98 -58.96
C ASN A 247 1.08 -17.31 -58.42
N GLY A 248 0.63 -16.65 -57.36
CA GLY A 248 -0.67 -16.82 -56.72
C GLY A 248 -0.77 -18.00 -55.75
N LYS A 249 0.24 -18.87 -55.64
CA LYS A 249 0.23 -20.04 -54.75
C LYS A 249 0.52 -19.66 -53.30
N TYR A 250 0.01 -20.45 -52.37
CA TYR A 250 0.19 -20.28 -50.93
C TYR A 250 1.09 -21.38 -50.37
N ILE A 251 2.17 -21.00 -49.67
CA ILE A 251 3.01 -21.94 -48.91
C ILE A 251 2.60 -21.90 -47.44
N ALA A 252 2.44 -23.07 -46.82
CA ALA A 252 2.23 -23.21 -45.39
C ALA A 252 3.45 -23.87 -44.71
N GLY A 253 3.85 -23.37 -43.56
CA GLY A 253 4.90 -23.95 -42.74
C GLY A 253 4.80 -23.59 -41.27
N ILE A 254 5.50 -24.35 -40.44
CA ILE A 254 5.48 -24.23 -38.98
C ILE A 254 6.89 -24.40 -38.42
N HIS A 255 7.24 -23.65 -37.37
CA HIS A 255 8.53 -23.81 -36.68
C HIS A 255 8.35 -24.58 -35.37
N ILE A 256 9.02 -25.72 -35.26
CA ILE A 256 9.06 -26.54 -34.04
C ILE A 256 10.51 -26.63 -33.57
N ASN A 257 10.78 -26.24 -32.31
CA ASN A 257 12.13 -26.28 -31.74
C ASN A 257 13.20 -25.62 -32.64
N LYS A 258 12.87 -24.45 -33.21
CA LYS A 258 13.70 -23.69 -34.17
C LYS A 258 13.90 -24.36 -35.54
N LYS A 259 13.32 -25.53 -35.79
CA LYS A 259 13.34 -26.19 -37.11
C LYS A 259 12.07 -25.84 -37.88
N TYR A 260 12.25 -25.38 -39.12
CA TYR A 260 11.13 -25.15 -40.05
C TYR A 260 10.65 -26.49 -40.62
N ILE A 261 9.33 -26.69 -40.63
CA ILE A 261 8.64 -27.80 -41.27
C ILE A 261 7.78 -27.20 -42.39
N HIS A 262 8.07 -27.59 -43.63
CA HIS A 262 7.22 -27.29 -44.78
C HIS A 262 6.00 -28.21 -44.74
N LEU A 263 4.81 -27.61 -44.70
CA LEU A 263 3.55 -28.36 -44.62
C LEU A 263 2.95 -28.62 -46.01
N GLY A 264 3.23 -27.74 -46.97
CA GLY A 264 2.78 -27.88 -48.34
C GLY A 264 2.73 -26.56 -49.10
N THR A 265 2.41 -26.68 -50.38
CA THR A 265 2.15 -25.55 -51.28
C THR A 265 0.78 -25.78 -51.94
N PHE A 266 -0.10 -24.80 -51.85
CA PHE A 266 -1.52 -24.87 -52.17
C PHE A 266 -1.89 -23.81 -53.19
N ASN A 267 -2.99 -24.03 -53.92
CA ASN A 267 -3.49 -23.07 -54.92
C ASN A 267 -4.44 -22.03 -54.30
N ASN A 268 -5.04 -22.33 -53.15
CA ASN A 268 -5.95 -21.43 -52.43
C ASN A 268 -5.46 -21.23 -50.99
N PHE A 269 -6.03 -20.22 -50.33
CA PHE A 269 -5.67 -19.83 -48.98
C PHE A 269 -6.25 -20.79 -47.94
N GLU A 270 -7.47 -21.27 -48.15
CA GLU A 270 -8.25 -22.10 -47.22
C GLU A 270 -7.56 -23.44 -46.95
N ASP A 271 -6.99 -24.09 -47.96
CA ASP A 271 -6.26 -25.36 -47.82
C ASP A 271 -4.95 -25.15 -47.06
N ALA A 272 -4.23 -24.06 -47.36
CA ALA A 272 -3.02 -23.68 -46.63
C ALA A 272 -3.34 -23.37 -45.16
N PHE A 273 -4.45 -22.69 -44.90
CA PHE A 273 -4.93 -22.35 -43.56
C PHE A 273 -5.35 -23.59 -42.77
N SER A 274 -6.16 -24.47 -43.36
CA SER A 274 -6.62 -25.70 -42.74
C SER A 274 -5.44 -26.62 -42.40
N THR A 275 -4.52 -26.82 -43.35
CA THR A 275 -3.28 -27.59 -43.11
C THR A 275 -2.43 -26.98 -41.98
N ARG A 276 -2.33 -25.65 -41.94
CA ARG A 276 -1.61 -24.95 -40.88
C ARG A 276 -2.28 -25.17 -39.53
N LYS A 277 -3.61 -25.10 -39.44
CA LYS A 277 -4.38 -25.34 -38.21
C LYS A 277 -4.26 -26.78 -37.70
N GLU A 278 -4.33 -27.76 -38.59
CA GLU A 278 -4.07 -29.16 -38.23
C GLU A 278 -2.65 -29.36 -37.68
N ALA A 279 -1.67 -28.69 -38.27
CA ALA A 279 -0.31 -28.70 -37.73
C ALA A 279 -0.21 -28.03 -36.35
N GLU A 280 -0.96 -26.96 -36.08
CA GLU A 280 -1.03 -26.37 -34.72
C GLU A 280 -1.62 -27.35 -33.72
N ILE A 281 -2.73 -28.01 -34.06
CA ILE A 281 -3.34 -29.03 -33.22
C ILE A 281 -2.35 -30.18 -32.96
N LYS A 282 -1.68 -30.66 -34.01
CA LYS A 282 -0.74 -31.79 -33.92
C LYS A 282 0.52 -31.46 -33.11
N TYR A 283 1.13 -30.30 -33.33
CA TYR A 283 2.45 -29.98 -32.78
C TYR A 283 2.40 -29.09 -31.53
N PHE A 284 1.39 -28.22 -31.40
CA PHE A 284 1.25 -27.32 -30.25
C PHE A 284 0.18 -27.80 -29.27
N GLY A 285 -0.78 -28.62 -29.72
CA GLY A 285 -1.80 -29.21 -28.87
C GLY A 285 -2.62 -28.13 -28.15
N GLU A 286 -2.72 -28.26 -26.84
CA GLU A 286 -3.44 -27.30 -26.00
C GLU A 286 -2.80 -25.90 -25.96
N PHE A 287 -1.50 -25.76 -26.29
CA PHE A 287 -0.76 -24.50 -26.22
C PHE A 287 -0.87 -23.63 -27.47
N ARG A 288 -1.67 -24.06 -28.45
CA ARG A 288 -2.01 -23.20 -29.60
C ARG A 288 -2.83 -22.00 -29.15
N TYR A 289 -2.69 -20.89 -29.85
CA TYR A 289 -3.64 -19.78 -29.73
C TYR A 289 -5.05 -20.26 -30.12
N GLN A 290 -6.02 -20.04 -29.23
CA GLN A 290 -7.41 -20.47 -29.43
C GLN A 290 -8.30 -19.35 -29.96
N GLY A 291 -7.83 -18.10 -30.00
CA GLY A 291 -8.68 -16.94 -30.26
C GLY A 291 -9.26 -16.39 -28.96
N ASN A 292 -9.79 -15.17 -29.03
CA ASN A 292 -10.73 -14.69 -28.02
C ASN A 292 -12.10 -15.23 -28.49
N GLU A 293 -12.60 -16.29 -27.88
CA GLU A 293 -14.02 -16.64 -28.04
C GLU A 293 -14.80 -15.60 -27.23
N GLU A 294 -15.54 -14.73 -27.93
CA GLU A 294 -16.53 -13.82 -27.34
C GLU A 294 -17.72 -14.60 -26.77
#